data_AF-A0A818JU52-F1
#
_entry.id   AF-A0A818JU52-F1
#
_cell.length_a   1.000
_cell.length_b   1.000
_cell.length_c   1.000
_cell.angle_alpha   90.00
_cell.angle_beta   90.00
_cell.angle_gamma   90.00
#
_symmetry.space_group_name_H-M   'P 1'
#
loop_
_entity.id
_entity.type
_entity.pdbx_description
1 polymer ?
#
loop_
_entity_poly.entity_id
_entity_poly.type
_entity_poly.pdbx_seq_one_letter_code
_entity_poly.pdbx_strand_id
1 'polypeptide(L)'
;MASSSNQSDNSNGKKYPASEFRRFLEKSIAYIGEVRRHKFDCQLAAAAAAYSPGPRYSDDTIKQYAKILASPDNIYYYGSAAANNGHDRTSVNKVLQSVRTGERVVLSSHEASHIREGAAWLVSHKHEFSEGFINSVASLYENVYDEEGHKVVDRRTLKY
;
A
#
# COMPACT_ATOMS: atom_id res chain seq x y z
N MET A 1 -28.57 12.04 25.66
CA MET A 1 -27.56 12.77 24.87
C MET A 1 -26.43 11.81 24.57
N ALA A 2 -26.42 11.18 23.39
CA ALA A 2 -25.35 10.28 22.98
C ALA A 2 -24.46 11.04 21.99
N SER A 3 -23.24 11.36 22.42
CA SER A 3 -22.26 12.07 21.59
C SER A 3 -21.84 11.20 20.41
N SER A 4 -22.15 11.69 19.21
CA SER A 4 -21.57 11.27 17.95
C SER A 4 -20.05 11.43 17.99
N SER A 5 -19.32 10.33 17.99
CA SER A 5 -17.91 10.33 17.61
C SER A 5 -17.85 10.21 16.08
N ASN A 6 -17.95 11.36 15.40
CA ASN A 6 -17.51 11.47 14.01
C ASN A 6 -15.99 11.28 14.01
N GLN A 7 -15.54 10.03 13.81
CA GLN A 7 -14.16 9.77 13.41
C GLN A 7 -13.94 10.46 12.06
N SER A 8 -13.19 11.55 12.11
CA SER A 8 -12.78 12.32 10.96
C SER A 8 -12.04 11.40 10.00
N ASP A 9 -12.59 11.23 8.80
CA ASP A 9 -11.89 10.67 7.65
C ASP A 9 -10.63 11.52 7.44
N ASN A 10 -9.50 11.06 8.00
CA ASN A 10 -8.27 11.85 8.14
C ASN A 10 -7.51 12.00 6.81
N SER A 11 -8.17 11.66 5.69
CA SER A 11 -7.74 12.06 4.37
C SER A 11 -8.06 13.55 4.25
N ASN A 12 -7.06 14.40 3.98
CA ASN A 12 -7.21 15.86 3.88
C ASN A 12 -8.08 16.31 2.68
N GLY A 13 -9.23 15.67 2.43
CA GLY A 13 -10.07 15.81 1.24
C GLY A 13 -9.47 15.22 -0.04
N LYS A 14 -8.21 14.73 0.01
CA LYS A 14 -7.48 14.21 -1.15
C LYS A 14 -7.90 12.78 -1.44
N LYS A 15 -8.25 12.50 -2.71
CA LYS A 15 -8.58 11.15 -3.18
C LYS A 15 -7.79 10.84 -4.44
N TYR A 16 -7.03 9.75 -4.42
CA TYR A 16 -6.42 9.20 -5.64
C TYR A 16 -7.02 7.81 -5.89
N PRO A 17 -7.49 7.51 -7.09
CA PRO A 17 -7.87 6.16 -7.44
C PRO A 17 -6.62 5.30 -7.64
N ALA A 18 -6.66 4.05 -7.18
CA ALA A 18 -5.55 3.10 -7.41
C ALA A 18 -5.24 2.88 -8.90
N SER A 19 -6.18 3.17 -9.80
CA SER A 19 -5.98 3.09 -11.26
C SER A 19 -4.96 4.11 -11.77
N GLU A 20 -4.80 5.28 -11.13
CA GLU A 20 -3.77 6.26 -11.51
C GLU A 20 -2.36 5.67 -11.31
N PHE A 21 -2.16 4.89 -10.24
CA PHE A 21 -0.90 4.23 -9.92
C PHE A 21 -0.63 2.96 -10.74
N ARG A 22 -1.66 2.39 -11.39
CA ARG A 22 -1.54 1.21 -12.27
C ARG A 22 -1.29 1.58 -13.73
N ARG A 23 -1.32 2.87 -14.08
CA ARG A 23 -1.40 3.35 -15.47
C ARG A 23 -0.25 2.88 -16.37
N PHE A 24 0.94 2.64 -15.81
CA PHE A 24 2.12 2.21 -16.56
C PHE A 24 2.46 0.73 -16.42
N LEU A 25 1.62 -0.05 -15.74
CA LEU A 25 1.78 -1.50 -15.73
C LEU A 25 1.48 -2.01 -17.14
N GLU A 26 2.54 -2.31 -17.90
CA GLU A 26 2.39 -2.88 -19.23
C GLU A 26 1.57 -4.18 -19.14
N LYS A 27 0.61 -4.34 -20.06
CA LYS A 27 -0.09 -5.62 -20.27
C LYS A 27 0.85 -6.68 -20.90
N SER A 28 2.16 -6.60 -20.67
CA SER A 28 3.12 -7.56 -21.19
C SER A 28 2.76 -8.95 -20.66
N ILE A 29 2.65 -9.86 -21.62
CA ILE A 29 2.00 -11.16 -21.62
C ILE A 29 2.35 -11.92 -20.34
N ALA A 30 1.39 -12.12 -19.44
CA ALA A 30 1.50 -13.22 -18.50
C ALA A 30 1.73 -14.49 -19.31
N TYR A 31 2.81 -15.23 -19.05
CA TYR A 31 2.92 -16.58 -19.58
C TYR A 31 1.65 -17.31 -19.14
N ILE A 32 0.95 -17.93 -20.09
CA ILE A 32 -0.43 -18.41 -19.99
C ILE A 32 -0.69 -19.03 -18.59
N GLY A 33 -1.53 -18.37 -17.78
CA GLY A 33 -1.89 -18.79 -16.43
C GLY A 33 -1.25 -18.00 -15.28
N GLU A 34 -0.26 -17.16 -15.56
CA GLU A 34 0.39 -16.33 -14.54
C GLU A 34 -0.39 -15.05 -14.22
N VAL A 35 -0.35 -14.65 -12.95
CA VAL A 35 -0.92 -13.37 -12.48
C VAL A 35 0.20 -12.47 -12.01
N ARG A 36 0.24 -11.24 -12.53
CA ARG A 36 1.15 -10.18 -12.08
C ARG A 36 0.51 -9.39 -10.95
N ARG A 37 1.24 -9.21 -9.86
CA ARG A 37 0.84 -8.35 -8.73
C ARG A 37 1.98 -7.44 -8.32
N HIS A 38 1.66 -6.27 -7.80
CA HIS A 38 2.69 -5.45 -7.17
C HIS A 38 3.00 -5.99 -5.78
N LYS A 39 4.28 -6.04 -5.41
CA LYS A 39 4.73 -6.29 -4.04
C LYS A 39 4.22 -5.16 -3.15
N PHE A 40 4.43 -3.91 -3.55
CA PHE A 40 3.77 -2.77 -2.92
C PHE A 40 2.49 -2.38 -3.68
N ASP A 41 1.34 -2.65 -3.05
CA ASP A 41 0.03 -2.52 -3.69
C ASP A 41 -0.36 -1.05 -4.03
N CYS A 42 -0.94 -0.86 -5.21
CA CYS A 42 -1.35 0.46 -5.70
C CYS A 42 -2.48 1.12 -4.87
N GLN A 43 -3.30 0.36 -4.16
CA GLN A 43 -4.29 0.92 -3.23
C GLN A 43 -3.61 1.50 -1.99
N LEU A 44 -2.55 0.87 -1.49
CA LEU A 44 -1.73 1.43 -0.42
C LEU A 44 -0.98 2.68 -0.91
N ALA A 45 -0.46 2.67 -2.13
CA ALA A 45 0.14 3.87 -2.74
C ALA A 45 -0.87 5.03 -2.86
N ALA A 46 -2.08 4.74 -3.33
CA ALA A 46 -3.14 5.73 -3.44
C ALA A 46 -3.57 6.29 -2.08
N ALA A 47 -3.67 5.44 -1.06
CA ALA A 47 -3.93 5.87 0.30
C ALA A 47 -2.78 6.73 0.85
N ALA A 48 -1.53 6.30 0.71
CA ALA A 48 -0.38 7.06 1.18
C ALA A 48 -0.30 8.46 0.55
N ALA A 49 -0.61 8.57 -0.75
CA ALA A 49 -0.69 9.84 -1.44
C ALA A 49 -1.83 10.74 -0.89
N ALA A 50 -2.97 10.15 -0.56
CA ALA A 50 -4.11 10.86 0.03
C ALA A 50 -3.81 11.37 1.46
N TYR A 51 -3.12 10.57 2.26
CA TYR A 51 -2.74 10.88 3.63
C TYR A 51 -1.42 11.66 3.75
N SER A 52 -0.73 11.94 2.65
CA SER A 52 0.48 12.79 2.64
C SER A 52 0.16 14.17 3.20
N PRO A 53 1.02 14.79 4.03
CA PRO A 53 0.82 16.17 4.45
C PRO A 53 0.97 17.13 3.25
N GLY A 54 0.38 18.32 3.35
CA GLY A 54 0.48 19.36 2.32
C GLY A 54 -0.57 19.25 1.19
N PRO A 55 -0.36 19.95 0.05
CA PRO A 55 -1.32 19.98 -1.06
C PRO A 55 -1.46 18.61 -1.74
N ARG A 56 -2.36 18.52 -2.71
CA ARG A 56 -2.44 17.37 -3.62
C ARG A 56 -1.15 17.32 -4.46
N TYR A 57 -0.60 16.13 -4.67
CA TYR A 57 0.47 15.90 -5.63
C TYR A 57 -0.01 16.26 -7.04
N SER A 58 0.89 16.84 -7.83
CA SER A 58 0.62 17.11 -9.23
C SER A 58 0.45 15.81 -10.02
N ASP A 59 -0.24 15.89 -11.15
CA ASP A 59 -0.40 14.75 -12.06
C ASP A 59 0.96 14.19 -12.51
N ASP A 60 1.96 15.06 -12.70
CA ASP A 60 3.33 14.63 -13.04
C ASP A 60 3.99 13.84 -11.92
N THR A 61 3.77 14.23 -10.66
CA THR A 61 4.28 13.48 -9.50
C THR A 61 3.63 12.10 -9.42
N ILE A 62 2.31 12.03 -9.56
CA ILE A 62 1.59 10.74 -9.57
C ILE A 62 2.01 9.89 -10.76
N LYS A 63 2.25 10.49 -11.93
CA LYS A 63 2.77 9.82 -13.11
C LYS A 63 4.16 9.23 -12.85
N GLN A 64 5.04 9.95 -12.16
CA GLN A 64 6.35 9.45 -11.76
C GLN A 64 6.21 8.26 -10.80
N TYR A 65 5.36 8.36 -9.77
CA TYR A 65 5.12 7.26 -8.83
C TYR A 65 4.55 6.03 -9.53
N ALA A 66 3.61 6.21 -10.45
CA ALA A 66 3.05 5.12 -11.24
C ALA A 66 4.12 4.42 -12.10
N LYS A 67 5.12 5.15 -12.61
CA LYS A 67 6.25 4.56 -13.35
C LYS A 67 7.16 3.75 -12.43
N ILE A 68 7.49 4.29 -11.25
CA ILE A 68 8.32 3.59 -10.26
C ILE A 68 7.62 2.28 -9.83
N LEU A 69 6.32 2.37 -9.52
CA LEU A 69 5.53 1.19 -9.15
C LEU A 69 5.44 0.15 -10.26
N ALA A 70 5.47 0.56 -11.53
CA ALA A 70 5.46 -0.35 -12.68
C ALA A 70 6.81 -1.05 -12.93
N SER A 71 7.84 -0.78 -12.11
CA SER A 71 9.14 -1.45 -12.21
C SER A 71 8.99 -2.97 -12.15
N PRO A 72 9.68 -3.74 -13.01
CA PRO A 72 9.59 -5.21 -13.04
C PRO A 72 9.90 -5.88 -11.69
N ASP A 73 10.74 -5.27 -10.87
CA ASP A 73 11.14 -5.80 -9.58
C ASP A 73 10.11 -5.56 -8.46
N ASN A 74 9.16 -4.63 -8.65
CA ASN A 74 7.97 -4.49 -7.83
C ASN A 74 6.91 -5.53 -8.20
N ILE A 75 7.13 -6.36 -9.23
CA ILE A 75 6.12 -7.30 -9.71
C ILE A 75 6.44 -8.70 -9.20
N TYR A 76 5.44 -9.34 -8.60
CA TYR A 76 5.42 -10.77 -8.28
C TYR A 76 4.59 -11.51 -9.32
N TYR A 77 5.12 -12.65 -9.78
CA TYR A 77 4.45 -13.55 -10.71
C TYR A 77 3.92 -14.75 -9.93
N TYR A 78 2.61 -14.91 -9.91
CA TYR A 78 1.97 -16.09 -9.37
C TYR A 78 1.69 -17.07 -10.50
N GLY A 79 2.16 -18.32 -10.38
CA GLY A 79 1.96 -19.39 -11.36
C GLY A 79 0.52 -19.90 -11.49
N SER A 80 -0.47 -19.23 -10.91
CA SER A 80 -1.88 -19.65 -10.98
C SER A 80 -2.84 -18.46 -10.87
N ALA A 81 -3.86 -18.46 -11.72
CA ALA A 81 -4.99 -17.54 -11.67
C ALA A 81 -5.75 -17.58 -10.33
N ALA A 82 -5.72 -18.71 -9.59
CA ALA A 82 -6.39 -18.84 -8.30
C ALA A 82 -5.76 -17.98 -7.20
N ALA A 83 -4.47 -17.64 -7.31
CA ALA A 83 -3.79 -16.71 -6.41
C ALA A 83 -4.43 -15.30 -6.45
N ASN A 84 -5.24 -15.01 -7.48
CA ASN A 84 -5.85 -13.70 -7.65
C ASN A 84 -7.06 -13.44 -6.73
N ASN A 85 -7.65 -14.46 -6.11
CA ASN A 85 -9.06 -14.40 -5.71
C ASN A 85 -9.39 -14.18 -4.22
N GLY A 86 -8.46 -14.09 -3.26
CA GLY A 86 -8.90 -14.03 -1.85
C GLY A 86 -8.01 -13.31 -0.85
N HIS A 87 -6.77 -13.75 -0.67
CA HIS A 87 -6.08 -13.48 0.60
C HIS A 87 -5.28 -12.16 0.61
N ASP A 88 -4.63 -11.76 -0.48
CA ASP A 88 -3.79 -10.54 -0.44
C ASP A 88 -4.60 -9.24 -0.57
N ARG A 89 -5.74 -9.26 -1.26
CA ARG A 89 -6.66 -8.10 -1.25
C ARG A 89 -7.24 -7.90 0.15
N THR A 90 -7.32 -8.98 0.94
CA THR A 90 -7.77 -8.93 2.33
C THR A 90 -6.75 -8.23 3.21
N SER A 91 -5.44 -8.47 3.05
CA SER A 91 -4.41 -7.78 3.83
C SER A 91 -4.41 -6.27 3.59
N VAL A 92 -4.44 -5.82 2.33
CA VAL A 92 -4.52 -4.39 1.97
C VAL A 92 -5.77 -3.74 2.55
N ASN A 93 -6.94 -4.38 2.41
CA ASN A 93 -8.18 -3.86 2.96
C ASN A 93 -8.13 -3.72 4.50
N LYS A 94 -7.54 -4.71 5.19
CA LYS A 94 -7.34 -4.66 6.64
C LYS A 94 -6.42 -3.50 7.05
N VAL A 95 -5.31 -3.29 6.35
CA VAL A 95 -4.42 -2.13 6.57
C VAL A 95 -5.20 -0.82 6.41
N LEU A 96 -5.94 -0.66 5.31
CA LEU A 96 -6.73 0.54 5.07
C LEU A 96 -7.87 0.73 6.09
N GLN A 97 -8.46 -0.35 6.58
CA GLN A 97 -9.45 -0.30 7.66
C GLN A 97 -8.82 0.19 8.96
N SER A 98 -7.64 -0.33 9.32
CA SER A 98 -6.89 0.09 10.51
C SER A 98 -6.58 1.59 10.50
N VAL A 99 -6.31 2.16 9.32
CA VAL A 99 -6.06 3.61 9.17
C VAL A 99 -7.34 4.41 9.37
N ARG A 100 -8.49 3.90 8.90
CA ARG A 100 -9.79 4.58 9.05
C ARG A 100 -10.31 4.54 10.47
N THR A 101 -10.21 3.39 11.14
CA THR A 101 -10.73 3.20 12.51
C THR A 101 -9.73 3.59 13.58
N GLY A 102 -8.44 3.67 13.25
CA GLY A 102 -7.35 3.82 14.21
C GLY A 102 -7.10 2.56 15.04
N GLU A 103 -7.76 1.45 14.72
CA GLU A 103 -7.69 0.22 15.50
C GLU A 103 -6.52 -0.66 15.05
N ARG A 104 -6.06 -1.49 16.00
CA ARG A 104 -5.10 -2.55 15.75
C ARG A 104 -5.71 -3.60 14.81
N VAL A 105 -5.00 -3.92 13.74
CA VAL A 105 -5.31 -5.03 12.84
C VAL A 105 -4.27 -6.14 13.02
N VAL A 106 -4.75 -7.38 13.05
CA VAL A 106 -3.93 -8.59 13.06
C VAL A 106 -4.03 -9.25 11.69
N LEU A 107 -2.88 -9.46 11.07
CA LEU A 107 -2.74 -10.16 9.79
C LEU A 107 -2.31 -11.61 10.06
N SER A 108 -2.85 -12.54 9.27
CA SER A 108 -2.33 -13.91 9.26
C SER A 108 -0.88 -13.93 8.78
N SER A 109 -0.14 -15.00 9.09
CA SER A 109 1.25 -15.18 8.64
C SER A 109 1.43 -14.95 7.13
N HIS A 110 0.48 -15.41 6.31
CA HIS A 110 0.50 -15.20 4.85
C HIS A 110 0.26 -13.73 4.47
N GLU A 111 -0.75 -13.09 5.05
CA GLU A 111 -1.06 -11.68 4.82
C GLU A 111 0.09 -10.76 5.25
N ALA A 112 0.73 -11.07 6.38
CA ALA A 112 1.88 -10.35 6.90
C ALA A 112 3.10 -10.48 5.99
N SER A 113 3.34 -11.67 5.41
CA SER A 113 4.42 -11.87 4.42
C SER A 113 4.27 -10.95 3.22
N HIS A 114 3.06 -10.86 2.66
CA HIS A 114 2.78 -9.98 1.52
C HIS A 114 3.06 -8.50 1.84
N ILE A 115 2.62 -8.01 3.00
CA ILE A 115 2.89 -6.63 3.43
C ILE A 115 4.38 -6.40 3.69
N ARG A 116 5.09 -7.37 4.26
CA ARG A 116 6.55 -7.29 4.49
C ARG A 116 7.33 -7.22 3.19
N GLU A 117 6.97 -8.01 2.18
CA GLU A 117 7.60 -7.97 0.86
C GLU A 117 7.40 -6.62 0.17
N GLY A 118 6.18 -6.06 0.22
CA GLY A 118 5.91 -4.72 -0.28
C GLY A 118 6.70 -3.64 0.45
N ALA A 119 6.79 -3.73 1.77
CA ALA A 119 7.60 -2.80 2.57
C ALA A 119 9.09 -2.94 2.29
N ALA A 120 9.61 -4.15 2.10
CA ALA A 120 11.01 -4.38 1.74
C ALA A 120 11.36 -3.77 0.38
N TRP A 121 10.49 -3.95 -0.62
CA TRP A 121 10.64 -3.29 -1.93
C TRP A 121 10.62 -1.75 -1.78
N LEU A 122 9.70 -1.22 -0.96
CA LEU A 122 9.66 0.22 -0.70
C LEU A 122 10.94 0.73 -0.03
N VAL A 123 11.53 -0.01 0.91
CA VAL A 123 12.78 0.41 1.57
C VAL A 123 13.90 0.58 0.55
N SER A 124 14.01 -0.28 -0.47
CA SER A 124 15.03 -0.15 -1.51
C SER A 124 14.74 0.99 -2.50
N HIS A 125 13.47 1.36 -2.69
CA HIS A 125 13.03 2.39 -3.65
C HIS A 125 12.60 3.71 -2.99
N LYS A 126 12.71 3.85 -1.65
CA LYS A 126 12.09 4.97 -0.92
C LYS A 126 12.56 6.33 -1.41
N HIS A 127 13.84 6.41 -1.83
CA HIS A 127 14.51 7.58 -2.37
C HIS A 127 13.92 8.10 -3.70
N GLU A 128 13.09 7.31 -4.38
CA GLU A 128 12.41 7.68 -5.62
C GLU A 128 11.05 8.36 -5.37
N PHE A 129 10.58 8.31 -4.13
CA PHE A 129 9.33 8.94 -3.69
C PHE A 129 9.62 10.15 -2.81
N SER A 130 8.68 11.11 -2.75
CA SER A 130 8.78 12.21 -1.80
C SER A 130 8.79 11.70 -0.36
N GLU A 131 9.48 12.44 0.51
CA GLU A 131 9.50 12.16 1.95
C GLU A 131 8.09 12.09 2.55
N GLY A 132 7.21 13.01 2.15
CA GLY A 132 5.81 13.03 2.60
C GLY A 132 5.05 11.76 2.23
N PHE A 133 5.29 11.21 1.03
CA PHE A 133 4.67 9.95 0.60
C PHE A 133 5.14 8.78 1.47
N ILE A 134 6.44 8.65 1.67
CA ILE A 134 7.04 7.56 2.44
C ILE A 134 6.63 7.62 3.92
N ASN A 135 6.61 8.81 4.52
CA ASN A 135 6.13 9.01 5.88
C ASN A 135 4.66 8.63 6.04
N SER A 136 3.83 8.87 5.02
CA SER A 136 2.45 8.41 5.01
C SER A 136 2.34 6.90 4.88
N VAL A 137 3.15 6.25 4.03
CA VAL A 137 3.19 4.77 4.00
C VAL A 137 3.55 4.20 5.37
N ALA A 138 4.59 4.74 6.01
CA ALA A 138 4.99 4.30 7.35
C ALA A 138 3.84 4.45 8.37
N SER A 139 3.02 5.49 8.23
CA SER A 139 1.83 5.71 9.07
C SER A 139 0.71 4.70 8.77
N LEU A 140 0.55 4.26 7.52
CA LEU A 140 -0.44 3.22 7.18
C LEU A 140 -0.17 1.91 7.94
N TYR A 141 1.10 1.57 8.18
CA TYR A 141 1.48 0.35 8.88
C TYR A 141 1.53 0.48 10.40
N GLU A 142 1.25 1.66 10.97
CA GLU A 142 1.38 1.91 12.40
C GLU A 142 0.53 0.94 13.22
N ASN A 143 -0.68 0.58 12.80
CA ASN A 143 -1.55 -0.29 13.58
C ASN A 143 -1.62 -1.74 13.08
N VAL A 144 -0.61 -2.19 12.33
CA VAL A 144 -0.60 -3.51 11.67
C VAL A 144 0.35 -4.47 12.37
N TYR A 145 -0.20 -5.58 12.87
CA TYR A 145 0.51 -6.59 13.65
C TYR A 145 0.28 -8.00 13.08
N ASP A 146 1.18 -8.93 13.35
CA ASP A 146 0.99 -10.35 13.06
C ASP A 146 0.30 -11.09 14.23
N GLU A 147 0.06 -12.39 14.03
CA GLU A 147 -0.61 -13.28 14.98
C GLU A 147 0.16 -13.42 16.31
N GLU A 148 1.47 -13.22 16.29
CA GLU A 148 2.34 -13.23 17.48
C GLU A 148 2.34 -11.87 18.22
N GLY A 149 1.77 -10.85 17.58
CA GLY A 149 1.66 -9.51 18.11
C GLY A 149 2.86 -8.61 17.85
N HIS A 150 3.73 -9.00 16.91
CA HIS A 150 4.82 -8.17 16.43
C HIS A 150 4.31 -7.20 15.35
N LYS A 151 4.97 -6.04 15.21
CA LYS A 151 4.70 -5.13 14.08
C LYS A 151 5.02 -5.86 12.77
N VAL A 152 4.11 -5.79 11.81
CA VAL A 152 4.37 -6.38 10.49
C VAL A 152 5.48 -5.62 9.77
N VAL A 153 5.51 -4.29 9.91
CA VAL A 153 6.53 -3.40 9.38
C VAL A 153 7.02 -2.47 10.48
N ASP A 154 8.33 -2.43 10.74
CA ASP A 154 8.90 -1.40 11.60
C ASP A 154 8.97 -0.07 10.84
N ARG A 155 8.21 0.94 11.29
CA ARG A 155 8.20 2.27 10.68
C ARG A 155 9.58 2.91 10.54
N ARG A 156 10.56 2.53 11.36
CA ARG A 156 11.93 3.07 11.32
C ARG A 156 12.67 2.69 10.05
N THR A 157 12.31 1.57 9.41
CA THR A 157 12.95 1.14 8.15
C THR A 157 12.51 2.01 6.98
N LEU A 158 11.27 2.53 7.04
CA LEU A 158 10.68 3.36 6.01
C LEU A 158 11.01 4.85 6.16
N LYS A 159 11.32 5.35 7.36
CA LYS A 159 11.69 6.76 7.54
C LYS A 159 13.01 7.10 6.83
N TYR A 160 13.11 8.35 6.39
CA TYR A 160 14.36 8.98 5.96
C TYR A 160 15.25 9.28 7.17
#